data_AF-A0A172U2P5-F1
#
_entry.id   AF-A0A172U2P5-F1
#
_cell.length_a   1.000
_cell.length_b   1.000
_cell.length_c   1.000
_cell.angle_alpha   90.00
_cell.angle_beta   90.00
_cell.angle_gamma   90.00
#
_symmetry.space_group_name_H-M   'P 1'
#
loop_
_entity.id
_entity.type
_entity.pdbx_description
1 polymer ?
#
loop_
_entity_poly.entity_id
_entity_poly.type
_entity_poly.pdbx_seq_one_letter_code
_entity_poly.pdbx_strand_id
1 'polypeptide(L)'
;MGIENKISGKEYIVLAVIALMMLVGYVLVFTNVPLFERYTVEDGVVEWLTVIGLLLAAGTCFIRAIHLRKYRSGLFILGCVLLGLVLFFGAGEEISWGQRIFGIESSEYFKEHNTQGETNLHNLIVDGVRVNRWVFSFLLTALLAFYVIIMPLLYRSKKWMQRFVTYFGIPLPKIYQVIAFVVLFVLTTLIPHEKRAELLEGGTAFMLFLIIRFPANPHTFSHEPL
;
A
#
# COMPACT_ATOMS: atom_id res chain seq x y z
N MET A 1 -7.68 29.44 -8.68
CA MET A 1 -7.44 29.02 -7.28
C MET A 1 -6.13 28.24 -7.29
N GLY A 2 -5.02 28.91 -6.97
CA GLY A 2 -3.68 28.31 -7.03
C GLY A 2 -3.57 27.25 -5.94
N ILE A 3 -3.43 25.98 -6.33
CA ILE A 3 -3.15 24.91 -5.39
C ILE A 3 -1.73 25.18 -4.86
N GLU A 4 -1.60 25.63 -3.61
CA GLU A 4 -0.31 25.69 -2.94
C GLU A 4 0.27 24.27 -2.87
N ASN A 5 1.10 23.94 -3.86
CA ASN A 5 1.82 22.67 -3.99
C ASN A 5 3.01 22.59 -3.01
N LYS A 6 2.90 23.18 -1.82
CA LYS A 6 4.00 23.11 -0.85
C LYS A 6 3.92 21.78 -0.12
N ILE A 7 4.84 20.89 -0.45
CA ILE A 7 5.03 19.61 0.24
C ILE A 7 5.40 19.91 1.70
N SER A 8 4.65 19.36 2.65
CA SER A 8 4.89 19.54 4.07
C SER A 8 6.10 18.73 4.55
N GLY A 9 6.72 19.13 5.67
CA GLY A 9 7.83 18.38 6.27
C GLY A 9 7.50 16.91 6.55
N LYS A 10 6.24 16.61 6.89
CA LYS A 10 5.76 15.23 7.13
C LYS A 10 5.73 14.40 5.85
N GLU A 11 5.32 15.00 4.73
CA GLU A 11 5.35 14.34 3.42
C GLU A 11 6.79 14.04 3.00
N TYR A 12 7.73 14.96 3.25
CA TYR A 12 9.16 14.72 3.00
C TYR A 12 9.74 13.58 3.82
N ILE A 13 9.34 13.42 5.09
CA ILE A 13 9.79 12.30 5.93
C ILE A 13 9.38 10.96 5.30
N VAL A 14 8.13 10.82 4.87
CA VAL A 14 7.65 9.58 4.24
C VAL A 14 8.38 9.31 2.92
N LEU A 15 8.56 10.34 2.09
CA LEU A 15 9.34 10.22 0.85
C LEU A 15 10.80 9.84 1.12
N ALA A 16 11.40 10.35 2.18
CA ALA A 16 12.76 10.01 2.58
C ALA A 16 12.87 8.55 3.05
N VAL A 17 11.88 8.02 3.77
CA VAL A 17 11.82 6.59 4.12
C VAL A 17 11.78 5.72 2.86
N ILE A 18 10.91 6.05 1.90
CA ILE A 18 10.82 5.33 0.62
C ILE A 18 12.16 5.40 -0.13
N ALA A 19 12.74 6.60 -0.24
CA ALA A 19 13.99 6.82 -0.95
C ALA A 19 15.16 6.08 -0.30
N LEU A 20 15.25 6.08 1.03
CA LEU A 20 16.31 5.37 1.76
C LEU A 20 16.16 3.85 1.60
N MET A 21 14.95 3.31 1.74
CA MET A 21 14.67 1.88 1.54
C MET A 21 15.07 1.45 0.12
N MET A 22 14.67 2.23 -0.89
CA MET A 22 15.04 1.99 -2.27
C MET A 22 16.55 2.11 -2.52
N LEU A 23 17.20 3.13 -1.95
CA LEU A 23 18.64 3.34 -2.10
C LEU A 23 19.44 2.19 -1.49
N VAL A 24 19.08 1.74 -0.30
CA VAL A 24 19.72 0.59 0.36
C VAL A 24 19.54 -0.65 -0.50
N GLY A 25 18.31 -0.96 -0.93
CA GLY A 25 18.05 -2.10 -1.81
C GLY A 25 18.84 -2.06 -3.12
N TYR A 26 18.91 -0.89 -3.77
CA TYR A 26 19.64 -0.70 -5.01
C TYR A 26 21.16 -0.83 -4.82
N VAL A 27 21.72 -0.26 -3.75
CA VAL A 27 23.16 -0.44 -3.44
C VAL A 27 23.46 -1.91 -3.18
N LEU A 28 22.65 -2.59 -2.37
CA LEU A 28 22.88 -3.98 -1.99
C LEU A 28 22.82 -4.93 -3.18
N VAL A 29 21.83 -4.80 -4.08
CA VAL A 29 21.71 -5.74 -5.22
C VAL A 29 22.91 -5.69 -6.17
N PHE A 30 23.58 -4.54 -6.29
CA PHE A 30 24.77 -4.39 -7.15
C PHE A 30 26.11 -4.59 -6.42
N THR A 31 26.12 -4.64 -5.08
CA THR A 31 27.38 -4.75 -4.29
C THR A 31 27.47 -6.04 -3.46
N ASN A 32 26.34 -6.56 -2.97
CA ASN A 32 26.27 -7.73 -2.09
C ASN A 32 24.88 -8.39 -2.17
N VAL A 33 24.71 -9.27 -3.16
CA VAL A 33 23.44 -9.99 -3.39
C VAL A 33 22.96 -10.78 -2.16
N PRO A 34 23.82 -11.54 -1.43
CA PRO A 34 23.36 -12.23 -0.22
C PRO A 34 22.80 -11.30 0.86
N LEU A 35 23.35 -10.09 1.00
CA LEU A 35 22.82 -9.10 1.94
C LEU A 35 21.54 -8.44 1.41
N PHE A 36 21.43 -8.25 0.09
CA PHE A 36 20.17 -7.85 -0.55
C PHE A 36 19.06 -8.86 -0.28
N GLU A 37 19.32 -10.16 -0.45
CA GLU A 37 18.36 -11.21 -0.15
C GLU A 37 17.91 -11.17 1.31
N ARG A 38 18.83 -11.03 2.27
CA ARG A 38 18.48 -10.86 3.70
C ARG A 38 17.70 -9.57 3.99
N TYR A 39 17.88 -8.53 3.19
CA TYR A 39 17.15 -7.29 3.32
C TYR A 39 15.68 -7.44 2.86
N THR A 40 15.44 -8.28 1.85
CA THR A 40 14.16 -8.49 1.16
C THR A 40 13.53 -9.87 1.41
N VAL A 41 14.06 -10.68 2.33
CA VAL A 41 13.48 -11.99 2.69
C VAL A 41 12.29 -11.78 3.64
N GLU A 42 11.47 -12.83 3.82
CA GLU A 42 10.45 -12.85 4.87
C GLU A 42 11.06 -12.62 6.26
N ASP A 43 10.33 -11.92 7.12
CA ASP A 43 10.82 -11.31 8.37
C ASP A 43 11.99 -10.32 8.19
N GLY A 44 12.35 -10.00 6.95
CA GLY A 44 13.38 -9.04 6.60
C GLY A 44 12.94 -7.60 6.82
N VAL A 45 13.89 -6.67 6.69
CA VAL A 45 13.64 -5.25 6.98
C VAL A 45 12.55 -4.68 6.07
N VAL A 46 12.50 -5.09 4.80
CA VAL A 46 11.51 -4.58 3.83
C VAL A 46 10.10 -5.06 4.17
N GLU A 47 9.91 -6.33 4.54
CA GLU A 47 8.58 -6.87 4.95
C GLU A 47 8.02 -6.09 6.15
N TRP A 48 8.84 -5.88 7.19
CA TRP A 48 8.42 -5.08 8.35
C TRP A 48 8.09 -3.63 7.98
N LEU A 49 8.80 -3.04 7.03
CA LEU A 49 8.49 -1.71 6.50
C LEU A 49 7.18 -1.72 5.72
N THR A 50 6.89 -2.74 4.92
CA THR A 50 5.60 -2.95 4.24
C THR A 50 4.47 -2.97 5.25
N VAL A 51 4.59 -3.79 6.30
CA VAL A 51 3.61 -3.92 7.38
C VAL A 51 3.36 -2.58 8.08
N ILE A 52 4.43 -1.85 8.43
CA ILE A 52 4.31 -0.53 9.05
C ILE A 52 3.57 0.44 8.13
N GLY A 53 3.93 0.51 6.84
CA GLY A 53 3.27 1.36 5.86
C GLY A 53 1.77 1.06 5.74
N LEU A 54 1.41 -0.21 5.64
CA LEU A 54 0.03 -0.68 5.55
C LEU A 54 -0.76 -0.39 6.83
N LEU A 55 -0.19 -0.63 8.02
CA LEU A 55 -0.84 -0.33 9.30
C LEU A 55 -1.02 1.17 9.52
N LEU A 56 -0.05 2.00 9.13
CA LEU A 56 -0.19 3.47 9.18
C LEU A 56 -1.30 3.96 8.26
N ALA A 57 -1.41 3.39 7.06
CA ALA A 57 -2.48 3.66 6.10
C ALA A 57 -3.86 3.22 6.64
N ALA A 58 -3.95 1.99 7.14
CA ALA A 58 -5.17 1.44 7.75
C ALA A 58 -5.63 2.26 8.95
N GLY A 59 -4.72 2.56 9.88
CA GLY A 59 -4.98 3.40 11.05
C GLY A 59 -5.48 4.79 10.66
N THR A 60 -4.91 5.41 9.62
CA THR A 60 -5.40 6.70 9.11
C THR A 60 -6.84 6.61 8.62
N CYS A 61 -7.22 5.51 7.96
CA CYS A 61 -8.59 5.29 7.50
C CYS A 61 -9.57 5.10 8.66
N PHE A 62 -9.21 4.29 9.67
CA PHE A 62 -10.06 4.08 10.85
C PHE A 62 -10.21 5.35 11.70
N ILE A 63 -9.12 6.10 11.91
CA ILE A 63 -9.17 7.38 12.61
C ILE A 63 -10.11 8.36 11.88
N ARG A 64 -10.06 8.41 10.55
CA ARG A 64 -10.99 9.23 9.75
C ARG A 64 -12.43 8.79 9.91
N ALA A 65 -12.70 7.49 9.85
CA ALA A 65 -14.05 6.96 10.08
C ALA A 65 -14.59 7.39 11.45
N ILE A 66 -13.77 7.32 12.51
CA ILE A 66 -14.18 7.72 13.87
C ILE A 66 -14.42 9.23 13.97
N HIS A 67 -13.49 10.05 13.48
CA HIS A 67 -13.57 11.51 13.62
C HIS A 67 -14.63 12.15 12.71
N LEU A 68 -14.91 11.55 11.55
CA LEU A 68 -15.82 12.11 10.55
C LEU A 68 -17.22 11.50 10.56
N ARG A 69 -17.51 10.48 11.40
CA ARG A 69 -18.84 9.81 11.47
C ARG A 69 -20.03 10.72 11.71
N LYS A 70 -19.83 11.88 12.35
CA LYS A 70 -20.89 12.86 12.60
C LYS A 70 -21.04 13.90 11.48
N TYR A 71 -20.07 13.99 10.57
CA TYR A 71 -19.95 15.05 9.56
C TYR A 71 -20.06 14.52 8.12
N ARG A 72 -20.03 13.19 7.94
CA ARG A 72 -20.00 12.52 6.64
C ARG A 72 -21.07 11.43 6.58
N SER A 73 -21.46 11.08 5.36
CA SER A 73 -22.49 10.06 5.09
C SER A 73 -22.05 8.66 5.55
N GLY A 74 -23.01 7.75 5.78
CA GLY A 74 -22.71 6.36 6.09
C GLY A 74 -21.84 5.67 5.03
N LEU A 75 -22.02 6.00 3.74
CA LEU A 75 -21.21 5.47 2.65
C LEU A 75 -19.74 5.92 2.73
N PHE A 76 -19.49 7.16 3.18
CA PHE A 76 -18.12 7.66 3.37
C PHE A 76 -17.43 6.87 4.47
N ILE A 77 -18.14 6.65 5.58
CA ILE A 77 -17.62 5.89 6.73
C ILE A 77 -17.37 4.44 6.33
N LEU A 78 -18.31 3.84 5.60
CA LEU A 78 -18.14 2.50 5.05
C LEU A 78 -16.91 2.43 4.13
N GLY A 79 -16.72 3.38 3.22
CA GLY A 79 -15.56 3.44 2.34
C GLY A 79 -14.24 3.54 3.10
N CYS A 80 -14.17 4.39 4.14
CA CYS A 80 -13.00 4.48 5.02
C CYS A 80 -12.73 3.17 5.77
N VAL A 81 -13.77 2.53 6.32
CA VAL A 81 -13.63 1.27 7.06
C VAL A 81 -13.20 0.14 6.13
N LEU A 82 -13.83 -0.01 4.96
CA LEU A 82 -13.47 -1.05 4.00
C LEU A 82 -12.04 -0.89 3.50
N LEU A 83 -11.63 0.33 3.15
CA LEU A 83 -10.24 0.59 2.75
C LEU A 83 -9.26 0.27 3.89
N GLY A 84 -9.59 0.67 5.12
CA GLY A 84 -8.79 0.34 6.30
C GLY A 84 -8.67 -1.17 6.54
N LEU A 85 -9.77 -1.92 6.39
CA LEU A 85 -9.78 -3.38 6.54
C LEU A 85 -8.97 -4.07 5.46
N VAL A 86 -9.04 -3.63 4.20
CA VAL A 86 -8.22 -4.18 3.11
C VAL A 86 -6.73 -3.96 3.37
N LEU A 87 -6.34 -2.78 3.85
CA LEU A 87 -4.95 -2.47 4.19
C LEU A 87 -4.47 -3.26 5.42
N PHE A 88 -5.33 -3.40 6.44
CA PHE A 88 -5.04 -4.20 7.62
C PHE A 88 -4.92 -5.69 7.28
N PHE A 89 -5.79 -6.19 6.41
CA PHE A 89 -5.72 -7.54 5.87
C PHE A 89 -4.39 -7.75 5.14
N GLY A 90 -4.00 -6.82 4.25
CA GLY A 90 -2.69 -6.84 3.61
C GLY A 90 -1.54 -6.91 4.62
N ALA A 91 -1.57 -6.07 5.66
CA ALA A 91 -0.54 -6.10 6.70
C ALA A 91 -0.50 -7.44 7.45
N GLY A 92 -1.67 -8.05 7.71
CA GLY A 92 -1.76 -9.37 8.32
C GLY A 92 -1.19 -10.47 7.42
N GLU A 93 -1.52 -10.44 6.13
CA GLU A 93 -1.00 -11.37 5.13
C GLU A 93 0.52 -11.34 5.04
N GLU A 94 1.14 -10.15 5.08
CA GLU A 94 2.60 -9.97 5.04
C GLU A 94 3.34 -10.63 6.21
N ILE A 95 2.74 -10.71 7.41
CA ILE A 95 3.36 -11.34 8.60
C ILE A 95 2.68 -12.65 9.00
N SER A 96 1.95 -13.25 8.06
CA SER A 96 1.25 -14.51 8.28
C SER A 96 0.39 -14.50 9.54
N TRP A 97 -0.37 -13.41 9.70
CA TRP A 97 -1.23 -13.12 10.84
C TRP A 97 -0.54 -13.19 12.21
N GLY A 98 0.78 -12.98 12.23
CA GLY A 98 1.61 -13.01 13.43
C GLY A 98 1.96 -14.42 13.90
N GLN A 99 1.79 -15.45 13.08
CA GLN A 99 2.12 -16.83 13.45
C GLN A 99 3.53 -16.98 14.02
N ARG A 100 4.52 -16.41 13.34
CA ARG A 100 5.93 -16.46 13.74
C ARG A 100 6.19 -15.71 15.06
N ILE A 101 5.44 -14.63 15.30
CA ILE A 101 5.55 -13.81 16.52
C ILE A 101 4.98 -14.57 17.73
N PHE A 102 3.83 -15.23 17.55
CA PHE A 102 3.11 -15.89 18.65
C PHE A 102 3.39 -17.40 18.74
N GLY A 103 4.24 -17.95 17.87
CA GLY A 103 4.51 -19.38 17.80
C GLY A 103 3.28 -20.22 17.44
N ILE A 104 2.37 -19.67 16.65
CA ILE A 104 1.13 -20.35 16.22
C ILE A 104 1.47 -21.24 15.03
N GLU A 105 1.25 -22.54 15.17
CA GLU A 105 1.37 -23.47 14.05
C GLU A 105 0.26 -23.28 13.02
N SER A 106 0.61 -23.50 11.75
CA SER A 106 -0.37 -23.56 10.66
C SER A 106 -1.20 -24.83 10.73
N SER A 107 -2.43 -24.76 10.24
CA SER A 107 -3.23 -25.96 10.04
C SER A 107 -2.63 -26.83 8.93
N GLU A 108 -3.02 -28.10 8.92
CA GLU A 108 -2.56 -29.12 7.97
C GLU A 108 -2.84 -28.70 6.53
N TYR A 109 -3.98 -28.04 6.28
CA TYR A 109 -4.28 -27.47 4.97
C TYR A 109 -3.19 -26.51 4.50
N PHE A 110 -2.77 -25.55 5.34
CA PHE A 110 -1.74 -24.58 4.99
C PHE A 110 -0.35 -25.22 4.94
N LYS A 111 -0.03 -26.19 5.80
CA LYS A 111 1.22 -26.96 5.73
C LYS A 111 1.37 -27.68 4.37
N GLU A 112 0.26 -28.16 3.80
CA GLU A 112 0.25 -28.86 2.51
C GLU A 112 0.17 -27.93 1.29
N HIS A 113 -0.49 -26.78 1.42
CA HIS A 113 -0.85 -25.93 0.27
C HIS A 113 -0.17 -24.55 0.28
N ASN A 114 0.69 -24.22 1.25
CA ASN A 114 1.41 -22.95 1.31
C ASN A 114 2.91 -23.17 1.07
N THR A 115 3.57 -22.27 0.31
CA THR A 115 5.00 -22.42 -0.02
C THR A 115 5.95 -22.38 1.17
N GLN A 116 5.54 -21.74 2.27
CA GLN A 116 6.27 -21.72 3.54
C GLN A 116 5.56 -22.49 4.66
N GLY A 117 4.43 -23.14 4.36
CA GLY A 117 3.62 -23.79 5.39
C GLY A 117 3.00 -22.79 6.37
N GLU A 118 2.65 -21.59 5.90
CA GLU A 118 2.10 -20.48 6.71
C GLU A 118 0.59 -20.30 6.53
N THR A 119 -0.08 -19.74 7.53
CA THR A 119 -1.50 -19.37 7.51
C THR A 119 -1.66 -18.00 6.87
N ASN A 120 -1.29 -17.88 5.60
CA ASN A 120 -1.60 -16.72 4.77
C ASN A 120 -2.08 -17.18 3.39
N LEU A 121 -2.84 -16.33 2.72
CA LEU A 121 -3.22 -16.51 1.32
C LEU A 121 -2.10 -16.07 0.38
N HIS A 122 -1.23 -15.17 0.84
CA HIS A 122 -0.11 -14.65 0.06
C HIS A 122 0.78 -15.79 -0.47
N ASN A 123 1.15 -16.75 0.36
CA ASN A 123 2.02 -17.88 0.01
C ASN A 123 1.25 -19.15 -0.41
N LEU A 124 -0.08 -19.07 -0.58
CA LEU A 124 -0.90 -20.22 -0.93
C LEU A 124 -0.72 -20.65 -2.40
N ILE A 125 -0.78 -21.96 -2.63
CA ILE A 125 -0.82 -22.62 -3.93
C ILE A 125 -2.22 -23.23 -4.09
N VAL A 126 -2.91 -22.83 -5.15
CA VAL A 126 -4.22 -23.38 -5.54
C VAL A 126 -4.08 -23.97 -6.94
N ASP A 127 -4.36 -25.27 -7.09
CA ASP A 127 -4.24 -26.01 -8.36
C ASP A 127 -2.87 -25.85 -9.05
N GLY A 128 -1.78 -25.85 -8.25
CA GLY A 128 -0.41 -25.66 -8.74
C GLY A 128 -0.04 -24.23 -9.10
N VAL A 129 -0.95 -23.27 -8.90
CA VAL A 129 -0.73 -21.84 -9.16
C VAL A 129 -0.51 -21.08 -7.86
N ARG A 130 0.60 -20.34 -7.78
CA ARG A 130 0.89 -19.43 -6.67
C ARG A 130 -0.06 -18.24 -6.67
N VAL A 131 -0.78 -18.05 -5.57
CA VAL A 131 -1.75 -16.97 -5.41
C VAL A 131 -1.09 -15.59 -5.43
N ASN A 132 0.12 -15.43 -4.85
CA ASN A 132 0.83 -14.14 -4.89
C ASN A 132 0.97 -13.59 -6.30
N ARG A 133 1.39 -14.42 -7.26
CA ARG A 133 1.77 -13.96 -8.60
C ARG A 133 0.58 -13.38 -9.36
N TRP A 134 -0.61 -13.94 -9.18
CA TRP A 134 -1.80 -13.49 -9.92
C TRP A 134 -2.60 -12.44 -9.16
N VAL A 135 -2.87 -12.68 -7.89
CA VAL A 135 -3.73 -11.80 -7.09
C VAL A 135 -2.93 -10.61 -6.57
N PHE A 136 -1.77 -10.85 -5.97
CA PHE A 136 -0.99 -9.79 -5.34
C PHE A 136 -0.07 -9.06 -6.32
N SER A 137 0.50 -9.72 -7.33
CA SER A 137 1.35 -9.02 -8.31
C SER A 137 0.55 -8.43 -9.47
N PHE A 138 -0.29 -9.19 -10.16
CA PHE A 138 -0.98 -8.69 -11.37
C PHE A 138 -2.22 -7.84 -11.05
N LEU A 139 -3.18 -8.40 -10.31
CA LEU A 139 -4.45 -7.71 -10.02
C LEU A 139 -4.22 -6.45 -9.18
N LEU A 140 -3.42 -6.52 -8.11
CA LEU A 140 -3.12 -5.36 -7.28
C LEU A 140 -2.41 -4.26 -8.07
N THR A 141 -1.42 -4.60 -8.90
CA THR A 141 -0.73 -3.61 -9.76
C THR A 141 -1.72 -2.93 -10.71
N ALA A 142 -2.63 -3.68 -11.33
CA ALA A 142 -3.65 -3.10 -12.22
C ALA A 142 -4.60 -2.16 -11.46
N LEU A 143 -5.07 -2.57 -10.27
CA LEU A 143 -5.93 -1.75 -9.42
C LEU A 143 -5.21 -0.47 -8.95
N LEU A 144 -3.94 -0.57 -8.57
CA LEU A 144 -3.11 0.57 -8.17
C LEU A 144 -2.84 1.51 -9.34
N ALA A 145 -2.55 0.99 -10.53
CA ALA A 145 -2.39 1.80 -11.74
C ALA A 145 -3.69 2.55 -12.07
N PHE A 146 -4.84 1.88 -11.97
CA PHE A 146 -6.15 2.52 -12.13
C PHE A 146 -6.36 3.62 -11.07
N TYR A 147 -6.10 3.33 -9.81
CA TYR A 147 -6.28 4.27 -8.71
C TYR A 147 -5.34 5.48 -8.77
N VAL A 148 -4.05 5.28 -9.07
CA VAL A 148 -3.03 6.33 -9.05
C VAL A 148 -3.07 7.20 -10.31
N ILE A 149 -3.39 6.60 -11.46
CA ILE A 149 -3.30 7.29 -12.76
C ILE A 149 -4.70 7.59 -13.33
N ILE A 150 -5.53 6.57 -13.51
CA ILE A 150 -6.79 6.70 -14.26
C ILE A 150 -7.84 7.47 -13.44
N MET A 151 -7.98 7.16 -12.16
CA MET A 151 -8.99 7.76 -11.29
C MET A 151 -8.83 9.29 -11.16
N PRO A 152 -7.64 9.87 -10.93
CA PRO A 152 -7.45 11.33 -10.93
C PRO A 152 -7.80 12.01 -12.26
N LEU A 153 -7.51 11.35 -13.39
CA LEU A 153 -7.85 11.87 -14.72
C LEU A 153 -9.38 11.88 -14.94
N LEU A 154 -10.06 10.82 -14.52
CA LEU A 154 -11.52 10.75 -14.53
C LEU A 154 -12.16 11.75 -13.57
N TYR A 155 -11.57 11.96 -12.39
CA TYR A 155 -12.05 12.94 -11.41
C TYR A 155 -12.03 14.37 -11.96
N ARG A 156 -11.03 14.73 -12.75
CA ARG A 156 -10.94 16.06 -13.38
C ARG A 156 -12.01 16.29 -14.47
N SER A 157 -12.46 15.23 -15.14
CA SER A 157 -13.28 15.32 -16.34
C SER A 157 -14.73 14.88 -16.17
N LYS A 158 -15.05 14.05 -15.16
CA LYS A 158 -16.36 13.39 -15.02
C LYS A 158 -17.00 13.64 -13.66
N LYS A 159 -18.19 14.27 -13.67
CA LYS A 159 -18.99 14.54 -12.44
C LYS A 159 -19.36 13.28 -11.66
N TRP A 160 -19.61 12.16 -12.34
CA TRP A 160 -19.93 10.90 -11.66
C TRP A 160 -18.74 10.37 -10.83
N MET A 161 -17.51 10.53 -11.33
CA MET A 161 -16.30 10.15 -10.61
C MET A 161 -16.08 11.06 -9.40
N GLN A 162 -16.33 12.36 -9.55
CA GLN A 162 -16.28 13.30 -8.43
C GLN A 162 -17.24 12.90 -7.31
N ARG A 163 -18.50 12.59 -7.66
CA ARG A 163 -19.50 12.10 -6.70
C ARG A 163 -19.08 10.79 -6.05
N PHE A 164 -18.60 9.82 -6.84
CA PHE A 164 -18.15 8.52 -6.33
C PHE A 164 -17.02 8.69 -5.30
N VAL A 165 -15.95 9.41 -5.66
CA VAL A 165 -14.81 9.69 -4.79
C VAL A 165 -15.26 10.39 -3.50
N THR A 166 -16.14 11.38 -3.61
CA THR A 166 -16.64 12.13 -2.45
C THR A 166 -17.55 11.28 -1.55
N TYR A 167 -18.45 10.48 -2.11
CA TYR A 167 -19.38 9.66 -1.33
C TYR A 167 -18.68 8.51 -0.61
N PHE A 168 -17.67 7.89 -1.20
CA PHE A 168 -16.90 6.82 -0.57
C PHE A 168 -15.68 7.31 0.21
N GLY A 169 -15.40 8.61 0.21
CA GLY A 169 -14.25 9.17 0.92
C GLY A 169 -12.92 8.69 0.38
N ILE A 170 -12.77 8.60 -0.94
CA ILE A 170 -11.56 8.09 -1.58
C ILE A 170 -10.50 9.19 -1.62
N PRO A 171 -9.31 8.98 -1.02
CA PRO A 171 -8.22 9.95 -1.13
C PRO A 171 -7.64 9.91 -2.54
N LEU A 172 -7.37 11.07 -3.14
CA LEU A 172 -6.74 11.15 -4.46
C LEU A 172 -5.27 11.54 -4.35
N PRO A 173 -4.38 10.98 -5.20
CA PRO A 173 -2.98 11.36 -5.23
C PRO A 173 -2.78 12.78 -5.78
N LYS A 174 -1.82 13.50 -5.19
CA LYS A 174 -1.25 14.73 -5.76
C LYS A 174 -0.32 14.38 -6.93
N ILE A 175 -0.08 15.32 -7.85
CA ILE A 175 0.76 15.09 -9.04
C ILE A 175 2.15 14.56 -8.67
N TYR A 176 2.81 15.14 -7.65
CA TYR A 176 4.13 14.67 -7.24
C TYR A 176 4.09 13.25 -6.63
N GLN A 177 2.96 12.85 -6.01
CA GLN A 177 2.78 11.49 -5.48
C GLN A 177 2.62 10.50 -6.65
N VAL A 178 1.91 10.87 -7.72
CA VAL A 178 1.85 10.08 -8.95
C VAL A 178 3.25 9.92 -9.55
N ILE A 179 4.01 11.02 -9.67
CA ILE A 179 5.39 10.98 -10.19
C ILE A 179 6.27 10.08 -9.33
N ALA A 180 6.24 10.25 -8.00
CA ALA A 180 7.01 9.41 -7.07
C ALA A 180 6.64 7.93 -7.17
N PHE A 181 5.35 7.60 -7.35
CA PHE A 181 4.89 6.23 -7.55
C PHE A 181 5.42 5.63 -8.86
N VAL A 182 5.39 6.40 -9.95
CA VAL A 182 5.93 5.98 -11.25
C VAL A 182 7.45 5.79 -11.18
N VAL A 183 8.17 6.70 -10.51
CA VAL A 183 9.62 6.57 -10.30
C VAL A 183 9.93 5.32 -9.48
N LEU A 184 9.21 5.07 -8.39
CA LEU A 184 9.34 3.84 -7.61
C LEU A 184 9.18 2.60 -8.50
N PHE A 185 8.09 2.54 -9.27
CA PHE A 185 7.81 1.42 -10.17
C PHE A 185 8.92 1.22 -11.23
N VAL A 186 9.36 2.30 -11.88
CA VAL A 186 10.43 2.22 -12.88
C VAL A 186 11.73 1.73 -12.23
N LEU A 187 12.15 2.33 -11.10
CA LEU A 187 13.39 1.96 -10.43
C LEU A 187 13.40 0.49 -9.97
N THR A 188 12.28 -0.03 -9.46
CA THR A 188 12.19 -1.45 -9.07
C THR A 188 12.23 -2.38 -10.28
N THR A 189 11.59 -2.02 -11.40
CA THR A 189 11.63 -2.85 -12.64
C THR A 189 13.02 -2.94 -13.26
N LEU A 190 13.89 -1.96 -13.01
CA LEU A 190 15.29 -1.96 -13.47
C LEU A 190 16.19 -2.88 -12.63
N ILE A 191 15.75 -3.34 -11.46
CA ILE A 191 16.51 -4.29 -10.64
C ILE A 191 16.45 -5.69 -11.30
N PRO A 192 17.61 -6.31 -11.62
CA PRO A 192 17.67 -7.62 -12.26
C PRO A 192 17.68 -8.76 -11.23
N HIS A 193 16.73 -8.75 -10.27
CA HIS A 193 16.62 -9.77 -9.23
C HIS A 193 15.15 -10.12 -8.95
N GLU A 194 14.84 -11.38 -8.62
CA GLU A 194 13.47 -11.83 -8.40
C GLU A 194 12.80 -11.16 -7.19
N LYS A 195 13.57 -10.95 -6.11
CA LYS A 195 13.16 -10.24 -4.89
C LYS A 195 12.94 -8.72 -5.03
N ARG A 196 12.97 -8.17 -6.25
CA ARG A 196 12.61 -6.75 -6.49
C ARG A 196 11.15 -6.41 -6.17
N ALA A 197 10.27 -7.41 -6.18
CA ALA A 197 8.84 -7.23 -5.88
C ALA A 197 8.62 -6.72 -4.44
N GLU A 198 9.40 -7.25 -3.50
CA GLU A 198 9.37 -6.88 -2.08
C GLU A 198 9.63 -5.37 -1.87
N LEU A 199 10.62 -4.82 -2.59
CA LEU A 199 10.91 -3.37 -2.57
C LEU A 199 9.76 -2.55 -3.15
N LEU A 200 9.11 -3.05 -4.20
CA LEU A 200 7.96 -2.39 -4.79
C LEU A 200 6.77 -2.42 -3.83
N GLU A 201 6.53 -3.53 -3.14
CA GLU A 201 5.46 -3.68 -2.14
C GLU A 201 5.68 -2.76 -0.96
N GLY A 202 6.88 -2.74 -0.37
CA GLY A 202 7.22 -1.81 0.72
C GLY A 202 7.12 -0.35 0.32
N GLY A 203 7.60 0.01 -0.88
CA GLY A 203 7.48 1.37 -1.41
C GLY A 203 6.02 1.75 -1.67
N THR A 204 5.24 0.81 -2.19
CA THR A 204 3.80 0.99 -2.45
C THR A 204 3.03 1.20 -1.16
N ALA A 205 3.34 0.45 -0.10
CA ALA A 205 2.71 0.60 1.21
C ALA A 205 2.88 2.02 1.77
N PHE A 206 4.10 2.57 1.73
CA PHE A 206 4.34 3.95 2.16
C PHE A 206 3.76 5.00 1.19
N MET A 207 3.72 4.73 -0.11
CA MET A 207 3.04 5.61 -1.06
C MET A 207 1.53 5.65 -0.82
N LEU A 208 0.90 4.52 -0.53
CA LEU A 208 -0.51 4.46 -0.14
C LEU A 208 -0.75 5.24 1.15
N PHE A 209 0.09 5.05 2.17
CA PHE A 209 0.04 5.86 3.38
C PHE A 209 0.15 7.37 3.08
N LEU A 210 1.10 7.77 2.22
CA LEU A 210 1.31 9.17 1.83
C LEU A 210 0.07 9.76 1.16
N ILE A 211 -0.50 9.07 0.17
CA ILE A 211 -1.70 9.51 -0.56
C ILE A 211 -2.90 9.57 0.39
N ILE A 212 -3.10 8.51 1.19
CA ILE A 212 -4.19 8.44 2.15
C ILE A 212 -4.04 9.60 3.13
N ARG A 213 -2.89 9.81 3.76
CA ARG A 213 -2.72 10.82 4.81
C ARG A 213 -2.73 12.26 4.29
N PHE A 214 -2.23 12.50 3.09
CA PHE A 214 -2.07 13.83 2.48
C PHE A 214 -2.67 13.87 1.06
N PRO A 215 -4.01 13.74 0.94
CA PRO A 215 -4.66 13.63 -0.36
C PRO A 215 -4.75 14.98 -1.07
N ALA A 216 -4.98 14.94 -2.38
CA ALA A 216 -5.24 16.12 -3.22
C ALA A 216 -6.63 16.73 -3.00
N ASN A 217 -7.57 15.99 -2.41
CA ASN A 217 -8.93 16.42 -2.07
C ASN A 217 -9.15 16.55 -0.55
N PRO A 218 -8.37 17.39 0.18
CA PRO A 218 -8.46 17.46 1.65
C PRO A 218 -9.83 17.92 2.15
N HIS A 219 -10.56 18.73 1.37
CA HIS A 219 -11.93 19.17 1.70
C HIS A 219 -12.89 17.99 1.88
N THR A 220 -12.69 16.88 1.17
CA THR A 220 -13.49 15.65 1.37
C THR A 220 -13.34 15.07 2.78
N PHE A 221 -12.24 15.37 3.46
CA PHE A 221 -11.88 14.86 4.78
C PHE A 221 -11.94 15.93 5.90
N SER A 222 -12.55 17.09 5.65
CA SER A 222 -12.77 18.13 6.67
C SER A 222 -14.07 17.88 7.46
N HIS A 223 -14.26 18.63 8.55
CA HIS A 223 -15.52 18.70 9.29
C HIS A 223 -16.59 19.57 8.60
N GLU A 224 -16.21 20.29 7.54
CA GLU A 224 -17.12 21.16 6.79
C GLU A 224 -18.06 20.33 5.92
N PRO A 225 -19.35 20.70 5.79
CA PRO A 225 -20.26 20.10 4.83
C PRO A 225 -19.70 20.13 3.41
N LEU A 226 -20.02 19.09 2.62
CA LEU A 226 -19.60 18.94 1.21
C LEU A 226 -20.45 19.77 0.26
#